data_AF-A0A1F6CKJ1-F1
#
_entry.id   AF-A0A1F6CKJ1-F1
#
_cell.length_a   1.000
_cell.length_b   1.000
_cell.length_c   1.000
_cell.angle_alpha   90.00
_cell.angle_beta   90.00
_cell.angle_gamma   90.00
#
_symmetry.space_group_name_H-M   'P 1'
#
loop_
_entity.id
_entity.type
_entity.pdbx_description
1 polymer ?
#
loop_
_entity_poly.entity_id
_entity_poly.type
_entity_poly.pdbx_seq_one_letter_code
_entity_poly.pdbx_strand_id
1 'polypeptide(L)' 'MEQTLTNLGLSVLFAVLGLVLLFVGYRAIDMLTPGDMSHRIFEEGNVAAAILGAGFVVGLAMIIASAIS' A
#
# COMPACT_ATOMS: atom_id res chain seq x y z
N MET A 1 -2.46 -0.95 -33.49
CA MET A 1 -1.39 -0.22 -32.77
C MET A 1 -1.98 0.73 -31.73
N GLU A 2 -3.01 1.52 -32.06
CA GLU A 2 -3.70 2.38 -31.07
C GLU A 2 -4.26 1.62 -29.86
N GLN A 3 -4.92 0.46 -30.07
CA GLN A 3 -5.49 -0.30 -28.96
C GLN A 3 -4.44 -0.84 -27.97
N THR A 4 -3.25 -1.18 -28.44
CA THR A 4 -2.13 -1.59 -27.57
C THR A 4 -1.64 -0.41 -26.74
N LEU A 5 -1.56 0.79 -27.33
CA LEU A 5 -1.20 2.02 -26.63
C LEU A 5 -2.20 2.37 -25.52
N THR A 6 -3.49 2.27 -25.81
CA THR A 6 -4.56 2.52 -24.83
C THR A 6 -4.52 1.52 -23.69
N ASN A 7 -4.31 0.23 -23.97
CA ASN A 7 -4.19 -0.80 -22.94
C ASN A 7 -2.97 -0.56 -22.03
N LEU A 8 -1.83 -0.15 -22.60
CA LEU A 8 -0.66 0.23 -21.82
C LEU A 8 -0.94 1.44 -20.91
N GLY A 9 -1.63 2.45 -21.44
CA GLY A 9 -2.04 3.62 -20.65
C GLY A 9 -2.92 3.25 -19.46
N LEU A 10 -3.89 2.35 -19.68
CA LEU A 10 -4.75 1.82 -18.62
C LEU A 10 -3.97 1.01 -17.58
N SER A 11 -3.05 0.13 -18.00
CA SER A 11 -2.22 -0.65 -17.07
C SER A 11 -1.38 0.25 -16.15
N VAL A 12 -0.78 1.30 -16.71
CA VAL A 12 -0.01 2.28 -15.91
C VAL A 12 -0.94 3.03 -14.96
N LEU A 13 -2.13 3.45 -15.42
CA LEU A 13 -3.10 4.13 -14.59
C LEU A 13 -3.53 3.27 -13.40
N PHE A 14 -3.87 2.01 -13.62
CA PHE A 14 -4.25 1.08 -12.54
C PHE A 14 -3.09 0.77 -11.60
N ALA A 15 -1.85 0.68 -12.11
CA ALA A 15 -0.67 0.52 -11.25
C ALA A 15 -0.46 1.73 -10.32
N VAL A 16 -0.60 2.94 -10.84
CA VAL A 16 -0.52 4.18 -10.04
C VAL A 16 -1.66 4.25 -9.03
N LEU A 17 -2.89 3.93 -9.44
CA LEU A 17 -4.05 3.89 -8.54
C LEU A 17 -3.84 2.89 -7.40
N GLY A 18 -3.36 1.68 -7.69
CA GLY A 18 -3.06 0.69 -6.67
C GLY A 18 -2.02 1.19 -5.65
N LEU A 19 -0.97 1.87 -6.12
CA LEU A 19 0.07 2.42 -5.26
C LEU A 19 -0.44 3.56 -4.36
N VAL A 20 -1.28 4.44 -4.91
CA VAL A 20 -1.94 5.52 -4.13
C VAL A 20 -2.86 4.91 -3.06
N LEU A 21 -3.66 3.90 -3.42
CA LEU A 21 -4.54 3.22 -2.46
C LEU A 21 -3.73 2.52 -1.36
N LEU A 22 -2.60 1.90 -1.70
CA LEU A 22 -1.72 1.26 -0.74
C LEU A 22 -1.20 2.27 0.29
N PHE A 23 -0.73 3.42 -0.18
CA PHE A 23 -0.19 4.49 0.67
C PHE A 23 -1.26 5.07 1.60
N VAL A 24 -2.43 5.38 1.05
CA VAL A 24 -3.56 5.92 1.82
C VAL A 24 -4.06 4.88 2.84
N GLY A 25 -4.18 3.61 2.43
CA GLY A 25 -4.58 2.52 3.32
C GLY A 25 -3.60 2.31 4.47
N TYR A 26 -2.30 2.31 4.19
CA TYR A 26 -1.28 2.21 5.24
C TYR A 26 -1.35 3.40 6.20
N ARG A 27 -1.47 4.62 5.70
CA ARG A 27 -1.61 5.83 6.53
C ARG A 27 -2.86 5.79 7.41
N ALA A 28 -3.97 5.27 6.90
CA ALA A 28 -5.20 5.09 7.65
C ALA A 28 -5.03 4.09 8.81
N ILE A 29 -4.35 2.97 8.56
CA ILE A 29 -4.03 1.97 9.59
C ILE A 29 -3.09 2.55 10.65
N ASP A 30 -2.04 3.27 10.24
CA ASP A 30 -1.08 3.92 11.14
C ASP A 30 -1.80 4.94 12.05
N MET A 31 -2.74 5.72 11.51
CA MET A 31 -3.54 6.66 12.29
C MET A 31 -4.53 5.96 13.24
N LEU A 32 -5.06 4.80 12.85
CA LEU A 32 -5.98 4.01 13.69
C LEU A 32 -5.24 3.27 14.81
N THR A 33 -3.97 2.95 14.60
CA THR A 33 -3.15 2.19 15.55
C THR A 33 -2.55 3.16 16.58
N PRO A 34 -2.97 3.09 17.86
CA PRO A 34 -2.47 4.02 18.86
C PRO A 34 -0.99 3.72 19.16
N GLY A 35 -0.14 4.71 18.84
CA GLY A 35 1.32 4.64 18.92
C GLY A 35 1.90 4.70 17.51
N ASP A 36 2.46 5.84 17.12
CA ASP A 36 3.03 6.10 15.78
C ASP A 36 3.91 4.91 15.35
N MET A 37 3.38 4.04 14.49
CA MET A 37 4.07 2.81 14.13
C MET A 37 5.31 3.16 13.34
N SER A 38 5.20 4.21 12.51
CA SER A 38 6.32 4.89 11.85
C SER A 38 7.41 5.34 12.85
N HIS A 39 7.07 6.04 13.93
CA HIS A 39 8.03 6.45 14.96
C HIS A 39 8.73 5.25 15.60
N ARG A 40 7.98 4.21 15.98
CA ARG A 40 8.57 3.00 16.58
C ARG A 40 9.45 2.23 15.60
N ILE A 41 9.14 2.25 14.31
CA ILE A 41 9.94 1.57 13.28
C ILE A 41 11.22 2.36 13.00
N PHE A 42 11.11 3.66 12.70
CA PHE A 42 12.22 4.47 12.21
C PHE A 42 13.10 5.07 13.31
N GLU A 43 12.53 5.39 14.48
CA GLU A 43 13.27 6.01 15.59
C GLU A 43 13.68 4.99 16.66
N GLU A 44 12.75 4.13 17.10
CA GLU A 44 13.05 3.11 18.13
C GLU A 44 13.69 1.83 17.56
N GLY A 45 13.66 1.64 16.23
CA GLY A 45 14.17 0.42 15.59
C GLY A 45 13.40 -0.84 15.95
N ASN A 46 12.10 -0.70 16.28
CA ASN A 46 11.28 -1.82 16.76
C ASN A 46 10.91 -2.78 15.61
N VAL A 47 11.64 -3.90 15.55
CA VAL A 47 11.45 -4.94 14.54
C VAL A 47 10.03 -5.56 14.59
N ALA A 48 9.43 -5.68 15.78
CA ALA A 48 8.08 -6.24 15.90
C ALA A 48 7.04 -5.32 15.25
N ALA A 49 7.17 -4.00 15.44
CA ALA A 49 6.33 -3.02 14.76
C ALA A 49 6.55 -3.04 13.24
N ALA A 50 7.79 -3.23 12.78
CA ALA A 50 8.11 -3.33 11.35
C ALA A 50 7.48 -4.57 10.69
N ILE A 51 7.53 -5.73 11.37
CA ILE A 51 6.90 -6.97 10.87
C ILE A 51 5.38 -6.81 10.81
N LEU A 52 4.75 -6.21 11.84
CA LEU A 52 3.31 -5.91 11.82
C LEU A 52 2.94 -4.95 10.68
N GLY A 53 3.72 -3.89 10.50
CA GLY A 53 3.56 -2.94 9.40
C GLY A 53 3.65 -3.61 8.03
N ALA A 54 4.65 -4.47 7.82
CA ALA A 54 4.79 -5.25 6.60
C ALA A 54 3.57 -6.17 6.37
N GLY A 55 3.07 -6.83 7.41
CA GLY A 55 1.86 -7.65 7.34
C GLY A 55 0.62 -6.86 6.89
N PHE A 56 0.42 -5.65 7.43
CA PHE A 56 -0.68 -4.79 6.99
C PHE A 56 -0.55 -4.34 5.54
N VAL A 57 0.66 -3.95 5.12
CA VAL A 57 0.92 -3.54 3.72
C VAL A 57 0.63 -4.69 2.77
N VAL A 58 1.07 -5.91 3.09
CA VAL A 58 0.79 -7.11 2.27
C VAL A 58 -0.71 -7.42 2.23
N GLY A 59 -1.41 -7.35 3.38
CA GLY A 59 -2.86 -7.54 3.44
C GLY A 59 -3.63 -6.53 2.58
N LEU A 60 -3.27 -5.25 2.69
CA LEU A 60 -3.84 -4.18 1.85
C LEU A 60 -3.55 -4.41 0.37
N ALA A 61 -2.33 -4.82 0.02
CA ALA A 61 -1.94 -5.12 -1.36
C ALA A 61 -2.84 -6.21 -1.96
N MET A 62 -3.12 -7.28 -1.20
CA MET A 62 -4.01 -8.36 -1.65
C MET A 62 -5.44 -7.87 -1.86
N ILE A 63 -6.00 -7.11 -0.91
CA ILE A 63 -7.37 -6.58 -1.03
C ILE A 63 -7.49 -5.66 -2.26
N ILE A 64 -6.52 -4.76 -2.44
CA ILE A 64 -6.50 -3.83 -3.58
C ILE A 64 -6.33 -4.59 -4.89
N ALA A 65 -5.43 -5.58 -4.93
CA ALA A 65 -5.26 -6.43 -6.10
C ALA A 65 -6.58 -7.13 -6.46
N SER A 66 -7.25 -7.76 -5.50
CA SER A 66 -8.56 -8.41 -5.72
C SER A 66 -9.68 -7.46 -6.12
N ALA A 67 -9.61 -6.18 -5.74
CA ALA A 67 -10.62 -5.18 -6.11
C ALA A 67 -10.41 -4.61 -7.52
N ILE A 68 -9.16 -4.57 -8.01
CA ILE A 68 -8.80 -3.98 -9.32
C ILE A 68 -8.68 -5.05 -10.43
N SER A 69 -8.38 -6.31 -10.07
CA SER A 69 -8.15 -7.41 -11.03
C SER A 69 -9.39 -7.90 -11.75
#